data_AF-A0A3F3GQY4-F1
#
_entry.id   AF-A0A3F3GQY4-F1
#
_cell.length_a   1.000
_cell.length_b   1.000
_cell.length_c   1.000
_cell.angle_alpha   90.00
_cell.angle_beta   90.00
_cell.angle_gamma   90.00
#
_symmetry.space_group_name_H-M   'P 1'
#
loop_
_entity.id
_entity.type
_entity.pdbx_description
1 polymer ?
#
loop_
_entity_poly.entity_id
_entity_poly.type
_entity_poly.pdbx_seq_one_letter_code
_entity_poly.pdbx_strand_id
1 'polypeptide(L)' 'MRYINVAIWCALFGEVLGYLVGQMTGVTFNPGVTALVTIIVGEAAFILIPAVSGSSADEKEEANS' A
#
# COMPACT_ATOMS: atom_id res chain seq x y z
N MET A 1 -20.08 -5.87 -5.40
CA MET A 1 -20.31 -4.51 -4.85
C MET A 1 -19.18 -4.07 -3.91
N ARG A 2 -18.92 -4.79 -2.79
CA ARG A 2 -17.87 -4.42 -1.82
C ARG A 2 -16.46 -4.27 -2.41
N TYR A 3 -16.01 -5.23 -3.23
CA TYR A 3 -14.65 -5.22 -3.77
C TYR A 3 -14.38 -4.12 -4.82
N ILE A 4 -15.39 -3.78 -5.63
CA ILE A 4 -15.29 -2.68 -6.61
C ILE A 4 -15.15 -1.33 -5.90
N ASN A 5 -15.93 -1.11 -4.84
CA ASN A 5 -15.80 0.11 -4.05
C ASN A 5 -14.41 0.23 -3.43
N VAL A 6 -13.88 -0.86 -2.89
CA VAL A 6 -12.51 -0.88 -2.31
C VAL A 6 -11.46 -0.61 -3.38
N ALA A 7 -11.59 -1.19 -4.58
CA ALA A 7 -10.67 -0.94 -5.69
C ALA A 7 -10.66 0.54 -6.11
N ILE A 8 -11.84 1.15 -6.22
CA ILE A 8 -11.98 2.58 -6.55
C ILE A 8 -11.33 3.44 -5.47
N TRP A 9 -11.61 3.17 -4.20
CA TRP A 9 -11.04 3.95 -3.09
C TRP A 9 -9.52 3.77 -2.94
N CYS A 10 -8.99 2.56 -3.16
CA CYS A 10 -7.54 2.33 -3.14
C CYS A 10 -6.82 3.08 -4.28
N ALA A 11 -7.38 3.07 -5.50
CA ALA A 11 -6.79 3.79 -6.62
C ALA A 11 -6.77 5.31 -6.35
N LEU A 12 -7.89 5.85 -5.87
CA LEU A 12 -8.02 7.29 -5.60
C LEU A 12 -7.11 7.73 -4.45
N PHE A 13 -7.01 6.93 -3.39
CA PHE A 13 -6.12 7.20 -2.25
C PHE A 13 -4.64 7.13 -2.64
N GLY A 14 -4.29 6.15 -3.48
CA GLY A 14 -2.95 5.98 -4.00
C GLY A 14 -2.44 7.19 -4.79
N GLU A 15 -3.30 7.75 -5.65
CA GLU A 15 -2.97 8.92 -6.45
C GLU A 15 -2.82 10.19 -5.60
N VAL A 16 -3.67 10.37 -4.59
CA VAL A 16 -3.56 11.48 -3.62
C VAL A 16 -2.26 11.38 -2.81
N LEU A 17 -1.91 10.19 -2.32
CA LEU A 17 -0.65 9.98 -1.61
C LEU A 17 0.57 10.25 -2.49
N GLY A 18 0.57 9.76 -3.73
CA GLY A 18 1.65 10.01 -4.67
C GLY A 18 1.82 11.49 -5.00
N TYR A 19 0.72 12.23 -5.11
CA TYR A 19 0.76 13.69 -5.27
C TYR A 19 1.38 14.37 -4.04
N LEU A 20 0.93 13.99 -2.85
CA LEU A 20 1.42 14.56 -1.59
C LEU A 20 2.92 14.31 -1.41
N VAL A 21 3.37 13.08 -1.67
CA VAL A 21 4.79 12.71 -1.62
C VAL A 21 5.59 13.52 -2.64
N GLY A 22 5.10 13.66 -3.87
CA GLY A 22 5.76 14.48 -4.89
C GLY A 22 5.95 15.93 -4.47
N GLN A 23 4.95 16.53 -3.80
CA GLN A 23 5.05 17.89 -3.24
C GLN A 23 6.06 17.97 -2.09
N MET A 24 6.13 16.94 -1.24
CA MET A 24 7.08 16.89 -0.11
C MET A 24 8.52 16.64 -0.53
N THR A 25 8.75 15.87 -1.58
CA THR A 25 10.09 15.50 -2.05
C THR A 25 10.64 16.46 -3.12
N GLY A 26 9.82 17.41 -3.60
CA GLY A 26 10.19 18.34 -4.68
C GLY A 26 10.42 17.67 -6.04
N VAL A 27 9.94 16.43 -6.20
CA VAL A 27 10.08 15.66 -7.43
C VAL A 27 8.88 15.96 -8.32
N THR A 28 9.11 16.14 -9.61
CA THR A 28 8.05 16.44 -10.58
C THR A 28 6.97 15.37 -10.53
N PHE A 29 5.78 15.74 -10.06
CA PHE A 29 4.65 14.82 -10.01
C PHE A 29 4.23 14.44 -11.43
N ASN A 30 4.39 13.16 -11.77
CA ASN A 30 3.89 12.60 -13.02
C ASN A 30 2.76 11.60 -12.68
N PRO A 31 1.51 11.88 -13.05
CA PRO A 31 0.37 11.04 -12.68
C PRO A 31 0.47 9.64 -13.29
N GLY A 32 1.04 9.49 -14.49
CA GLY A 32 1.22 8.19 -15.13
C GLY A 32 2.24 7.31 -14.41
N VAL A 33 3.37 7.88 -14.00
CA VAL A 33 4.40 7.16 -13.23
C VAL A 33 3.88 6.82 -11.83
N THR A 34 3.16 7.75 -11.20
CA THR A 34 2.57 7.56 -9.89
C THR A 34 1.58 6.40 -9.92
N ALA A 35 0.64 6.38 -10.86
CA ALA A 35 -0.33 5.28 -10.99
C ALA A 35 0.36 3.92 -11.12
N LEU A 36 1.42 3.82 -11.94
CA LEU A 36 2.18 2.60 -12.14
C LEU A 36 2.89 2.14 -10.86
N VAL A 37 3.60 3.04 -10.18
CA VAL A 37 4.26 2.75 -8.90
C VAL A 37 3.25 2.32 -7.84
N THR A 38 2.09 2.96 -7.80
CA THR A 38 1.07 2.67 -6.79
C THR A 38 0.42 1.31 -6.99
N ILE A 39 0.27 0.86 -8.25
CA ILE A 39 -0.16 -0.52 -8.56
C ILE A 39 0.90 -1.53 -8.09
N ILE A 40 2.17 -1.29 -8.38
CA ILE A 40 3.28 -2.18 -7.97
C ILE A 40 3.36 -2.27 -6.44
N VAL A 41 3.31 -1.12 -5.76
CA VAL A 41 3.32 -1.06 -4.29
C VAL A 41 2.05 -1.68 -3.71
N GLY A 42 0.91 -1.50 -4.35
CA GLY A 42 -0.36 -2.13 -3.98
C GLY A 42 -0.29 -3.66 -4.03
N GLU A 43 0.27 -4.24 -5.10
CA GLU A 43 0.50 -5.68 -5.20
C GLU A 43 1.53 -6.16 -4.19
N ALA A 44 2.66 -5.44 -4.06
CA ALA A 44 3.69 -5.77 -3.08
C ALA A 44 3.13 -5.75 -1.65
N ALA A 45 2.31 -4.76 -1.31
CA ALA A 45 1.63 -4.69 -0.02
C ALA A 45 0.64 -5.85 0.18
N PHE A 46 -0.07 -6.27 -0.88
CA PHE A 46 -0.99 -7.40 -0.78
C PHE A 46 -0.27 -8.73 -0.46
N ILE A 47 0.98 -8.89 -0.87
CA ILE A 47 1.81 -10.07 -0.59
C ILE A 47 2.57 -9.91 0.73
N LEU A 48 3.15 -8.73 0.98
CA LEU A 48 3.95 -8.44 2.16
C LEU A 48 3.12 -8.30 3.44
N ILE A 49 1.92 -7.73 3.39
CA ILE A 49 1.08 -7.53 4.58
C ILE A 49 0.68 -8.88 5.21
N PRO A 50 0.20 -9.89 4.46
CA PRO A 50 -0.06 -11.22 5.03
C PRO A 50 1.22 -11.92 5.50
N ALA A 51 2.31 -11.80 4.75
CA ALA A 51 3.59 -12.42 5.10
C ALA A 51 4.18 -11.83 6.40
N VAL A 52 4.11 -10.51 6.58
CA VAL A 52 4.56 -9.81 7.80
C VAL A 52 3.55 -9.96 8.94
N SER A 53 2.24 -9.91 8.67
CA SER A 53 1.21 -10.11 9.71
C SER A 53 1.22 -11.53 10.27
N GLY A 54 1.59 -12.53 9.47
CA GLY A 54 1.84 -13.88 9.96
C GLY A 54 3.06 -13.94 10.90
N SER A 55 4.14 -13.24 10.57
CA SER A 55 5.35 -13.20 11.40
C SER A 55 5.12 -12.57 12.78
N SER A 56 4.26 -11.55 12.90
CA SER A 56 3.96 -10.93 14.20
C SER A 56 2.92 -11.69 15.04
N ALA A 57 2.28 -12.73 14.49
CA ALA A 57 1.40 -13.62 15.26
C ALA A 57 2.18 -14.69 16.03
N ASP A 58 3.37 -15.07 15.54
CA ASP A 58 4.21 -16.13 16.10
C ASP A 58 4.93 -15.68 17.40
N GLU A 59 5.27 -14.39 17.52
CA GLU A 59 5.94 -13.83 18.71
C GLU A 59 5.07 -13.83 19.99
N LYS A 60 3.75 -14.07 19.87
CA LYS A 60 2.85 -14.12 21.05
C LYS A 60 2.72 -15.51 21.69
N GLU A 61 3.15 -16.57 21.02
CA GLU A 61 2.99 -17.93 21.55
C GLU A 61 4.27 -18.44 22.26
N GLU A 62 5.45 -17.99 21.85
CA GLU A 62 6.72 -18.38 22.50
C GLU A 62 7.07 -17.58 23.78
N ALA A 63 6.43 -16.43 24.02
CA ALA A 63 6.69 -15.62 25.21
C ALA A 63 5.97 -16.11 26.49
N ASN A 64 5.24 -17.22 26.41
CA ASN A 64 4.46 -17.79 27.52
C ASN A 64 4.56 -19.34 27.60
N SER A 65 5.73 -19.89 27.32
CA SER A 65 6.07 -21.32 27.52
C SER A 65 7.27 -21.47 28.44
#